data_AF-A0AB34K2I8-F1
#
_entry.id   AF-A0AB34K2I8-F1
#
_cell.length_a   1.000
_cell.length_b   1.000
_cell.length_c   1.000
_cell.angle_alpha   90.00
_cell.angle_beta   90.00
_cell.angle_gamma   90.00
#
_symmetry.space_group_name_H-M   'P 1'
#
loop_
_entity.id
_entity.type
_entity.pdbx_description
1 polymer ?
#
loop_
_entity_poly.entity_id
_entity_poly.type
_entity_poly.pdbx_seq_one_letter_code
_entity_poly.pdbx_strand_id
1 'polypeptide(L)'
;MAVYTPSCLFHFLLLVGILFLFGASGEPPLDDGYLPVYFKAAQQGAHLLQQQLTCKDTKDGCESWARAGECHNNPGFMHDACQRACGQCALSFADAAEAYQVALYAARNLALGCRAPRELPGCDGHAALLAEVELRARALDGASAASAAAWLKELASGVAARAEEGLASLDASGASGAAAAPSQAMTRPPLPAQTFRLSDGSAMPRIGLGTWMTTGPACYEMVKAALAAGFRHIDTSENYANHAEIGRAIIDSKVPRHELYLADKISFTQSYSVEGVKKAVAASLQLLQTDYLDLLMLHSVGPGPRERMEAWRAMEDLQRRGLIRSLGVSNFGSRELTDLFASALIKPVVVQNKFNVYHKGRTGNMGGDNLQLTAKQLGVLVVAYCPLNSWPSKMAPVHDVHVAHIAARLGITPAMVLLRWGVDQGIAVLTRSHDSIRLHQALQVEHEQLSLHDMSILSGLAHFFASPHNRPPKPDGMEEQDFFGIEKLRDSSLNFLADKEL
;
A
#
# COMPACT_ATOMS: atom_id res chain seq x y z
N MET A 1 18.40 -43.93 49.09
CA MET A 1 17.52 -43.45 50.17
C MET A 1 18.09 -42.13 50.69
N ALA A 2 17.45 -41.00 50.40
CA ALA A 2 17.59 -39.68 51.03
C ALA A 2 16.63 -38.74 50.29
N VAL A 3 15.43 -38.49 50.81
CA VAL A 3 15.06 -37.30 51.62
C VAL A 3 15.40 -35.99 50.90
N TYR A 4 14.37 -35.33 50.36
CA TYR A 4 14.39 -33.88 50.13
C TYR A 4 13.09 -33.25 50.64
N THR A 5 13.29 -32.15 51.33
CA THR A 5 12.43 -31.35 52.20
C THR A 5 11.45 -30.42 51.47
N PRO A 6 10.43 -29.86 52.17
CA PRO A 6 9.40 -29.01 51.56
C PRO A 6 9.83 -27.55 51.52
N SER A 7 10.12 -27.00 50.33
CA SER A 7 10.37 -25.57 50.15
C SER A 7 9.67 -24.93 48.95
N CYS A 8 8.87 -25.67 48.16
CA CYS A 8 8.16 -25.09 47.01
C CYS A 8 6.76 -24.54 47.33
N LEU A 9 6.09 -24.99 48.41
CA LEU A 9 4.70 -24.58 48.68
C LEU A 9 4.59 -23.13 49.21
N PHE A 10 5.64 -22.60 49.83
CA PHE A 10 5.63 -21.24 50.38
C PHE A 10 5.95 -20.16 49.33
N HIS A 11 6.72 -20.48 48.28
CA HIS A 11 6.91 -19.59 47.13
C HIS A 11 5.70 -19.59 46.18
N PHE A 12 4.95 -20.69 46.11
CA PHE A 12 3.77 -20.77 45.26
C PHE A 12 2.63 -19.88 45.75
N LEU A 13 2.41 -19.77 47.07
CA LEU A 13 1.35 -18.92 47.62
C LEU A 13 1.69 -17.42 47.62
N LEU A 14 2.98 -17.04 47.64
CA LEU A 14 3.38 -15.64 47.47
C LEU A 14 3.28 -15.17 46.01
N LEU A 15 3.55 -16.06 45.05
CA LEU A 15 3.40 -15.77 43.61
C LEU A 15 1.94 -15.75 43.15
N VAL A 16 1.09 -16.65 43.68
CA VAL A 16 -0.35 -16.65 43.38
C VAL A 16 -1.06 -15.45 44.04
N GLY A 17 -0.56 -14.95 45.17
CA GLY A 17 -1.06 -13.72 45.80
C GLY A 17 -0.66 -12.42 45.09
N ILE A 18 0.46 -12.40 44.33
CA ILE A 18 0.90 -11.23 43.56
C ILE A 18 0.29 -11.22 42.15
N LEU A 19 -0.11 -12.38 41.62
CA LEU A 19 -0.75 -12.49 40.30
C LEU A 19 -2.25 -12.15 40.28
N PHE A 20 -2.89 -11.95 41.44
CA PHE A 20 -4.28 -11.44 41.50
C PHE A 20 -4.39 -9.91 41.56
N LEU A 21 -3.26 -9.18 41.58
CA LEU A 21 -3.24 -7.71 41.56
C LEU A 21 -2.86 -7.09 40.20
N PHE A 22 -2.56 -7.91 39.19
CA PHE A 22 -2.30 -7.44 37.81
C PHE A 22 -3.18 -8.20 36.82
N GLY A 23 -4.49 -7.98 36.92
CA GLY A 23 -5.40 -8.27 35.81
C GLY A 23 -5.36 -7.13 34.80
N ALA A 24 -4.64 -7.32 33.69
CA ALA A 24 -4.91 -6.70 32.39
C ALA A 24 -3.89 -7.19 31.35
N SER A 25 -4.40 -7.60 30.20
CA SER A 25 -3.69 -7.81 28.93
C SER A 25 -2.61 -6.77 28.66
N GLY A 26 -1.39 -7.22 28.36
CA GLY A 26 -0.22 -6.39 28.06
C GLY A 26 -0.25 -5.68 26.70
N GLU A 27 -1.34 -4.99 26.36
CA GLU A 27 -1.26 -3.86 25.43
C GLU A 27 -0.86 -2.62 26.25
N PRO A 28 0.17 -1.84 25.84
CA PRO A 28 0.36 -0.53 26.45
C PRO A 28 -0.93 0.28 26.21
N PRO A 29 -1.48 0.96 27.23
CA PRO A 29 -2.68 1.76 27.06
C PRO A 29 -2.45 2.76 25.92
N LEU A 30 -3.45 2.88 25.04
CA LEU A 30 -3.45 3.92 24.01
C LEU A 30 -3.29 5.27 24.72
N ASP A 31 -2.17 5.94 24.49
CA ASP A 31 -1.97 7.31 24.96
C ASP A 31 -3.08 8.18 24.36
N ASP A 32 -3.70 9.00 25.22
CA ASP A 32 -4.83 9.87 24.89
C ASP A 32 -4.54 10.75 23.65
N GLY A 33 -3.26 11.06 23.41
CA GLY A 33 -2.79 11.78 22.22
C GLY A 33 -3.07 11.13 20.87
N TYR A 34 -3.34 9.81 20.83
CA TYR A 34 -3.55 9.06 19.58
C TYR A 34 -5.03 8.74 19.29
N LEU A 35 -5.91 8.91 20.27
CA LEU A 35 -7.35 8.70 20.13
C LEU A 35 -8.00 9.56 19.03
N PRO A 36 -7.57 10.83 18.77
CA PRO A 36 -8.14 11.62 17.68
C PRO A 36 -7.94 10.99 16.30
N VAL A 37 -6.91 10.16 16.13
CA VAL A 37 -6.62 9.49 14.84
C VAL A 37 -7.71 8.47 14.51
N TYR A 38 -8.14 7.69 15.49
CA TYR A 38 -9.19 6.68 15.32
C TYR A 38 -10.55 7.31 15.01
N PHE A 39 -10.92 8.38 15.70
CA PHE A 39 -12.17 9.09 15.40
C PHE A 39 -12.13 9.78 14.02
N LYS A 40 -11.00 10.40 13.63
CA LYS A 40 -10.83 10.94 12.27
C LYS A 40 -10.92 9.86 11.19
N ALA A 41 -10.34 8.68 11.44
CA ALA A 41 -10.43 7.53 10.54
C ALA A 41 -11.88 7.01 10.42
N ALA A 42 -12.63 6.96 11.53
CA ALA A 42 -14.04 6.61 11.53
C ALA A 42 -14.87 7.61 10.72
N GLN A 43 -14.64 8.92 10.89
CA GLN A 43 -15.30 9.98 10.13
C GLN A 43 -14.98 9.89 8.62
N GLN A 44 -13.73 9.61 8.26
CA GLN A 44 -13.33 9.45 6.87
C GLN A 44 -13.93 8.19 6.23
N GLY A 45 -13.97 7.07 6.97
CA GLY A 45 -14.65 5.86 6.53
C GLY A 45 -16.15 6.08 6.29
N ALA A 46 -16.81 6.79 7.20
CA ALA A 46 -18.20 7.20 7.04
C ALA A 46 -18.41 8.10 5.80
N HIS A 47 -17.52 9.05 5.54
CA HIS A 47 -17.60 9.90 4.36
C HIS A 47 -17.44 9.11 3.05
N LEU A 48 -16.46 8.20 2.99
CA LEU A 48 -16.27 7.32 1.83
C LEU A 48 -17.50 6.44 1.59
N LEU A 49 -18.07 5.88 2.65
CA LEU A 49 -19.29 5.07 2.58
C LEU A 49 -20.48 5.91 2.06
N GLN A 50 -20.64 7.15 2.53
CA GLN A 50 -21.67 8.06 1.99
C GLN A 50 -21.45 8.35 0.51
N GLN A 51 -20.21 8.62 0.09
CA GLN A 51 -19.89 8.86 -1.32
C GLN A 51 -20.23 7.65 -2.20
N GLN A 52 -19.84 6.44 -1.79
CA GLN A 52 -20.12 5.19 -2.50
C GLN A 52 -21.63 4.91 -2.63
N LEU A 53 -22.41 5.30 -1.63
CA LEU A 53 -23.84 4.99 -1.56
C LEU A 53 -24.73 6.09 -2.15
N THR A 54 -24.17 7.21 -2.59
CA THR A 54 -24.95 8.35 -3.10
C THR A 54 -25.61 8.02 -4.43
N CYS A 55 -26.84 7.51 -4.37
CA CYS A 55 -27.72 7.34 -5.53
C CYS A 55 -28.58 8.60 -5.71
N LYS A 56 -28.39 9.32 -6.81
CA LYS A 56 -29.14 10.54 -7.12
C LYS A 56 -29.41 10.67 -8.62
N ASP A 57 -30.51 11.33 -8.93
CA ASP A 57 -30.73 11.93 -10.24
C ASP A 57 -30.16 13.34 -10.18
N THR A 58 -29.31 13.69 -11.13
CA THR A 58 -28.61 14.98 -11.21
C THR A 58 -29.21 15.90 -12.27
N LYS A 59 -30.25 15.45 -12.96
CA LYS A 59 -30.94 16.18 -14.03
C LYS A 59 -32.44 16.12 -13.79
N ASP A 60 -33.10 17.26 -14.01
CA ASP A 60 -34.54 17.38 -13.80
C ASP A 60 -35.37 16.53 -14.78
N GLY A 61 -34.78 16.13 -15.92
CA GLY A 61 -35.42 15.28 -16.93
C GLY A 61 -35.29 13.76 -16.72
N CYS A 62 -34.60 13.30 -15.68
CA CYS A 62 -34.28 11.89 -15.50
C CYS A 62 -35.50 10.96 -15.52
N GLU A 63 -36.60 11.36 -14.87
CA GLU A 63 -37.82 10.56 -14.80
C GLU A 63 -38.54 10.45 -16.16
N SER A 64 -38.54 11.53 -16.95
CA SER A 64 -39.17 11.53 -18.27
C SER A 64 -38.34 10.76 -19.29
N TRP A 65 -37.01 10.88 -19.24
CA TRP A 65 -36.10 10.11 -20.09
C TRP A 65 -36.13 8.61 -19.75
N ALA A 66 -36.18 8.26 -18.47
CA ALA A 66 -36.34 6.87 -18.06
C ALA A 66 -37.66 6.28 -18.57
N ARG A 67 -38.77 7.02 -18.46
CA ARG A 67 -40.08 6.62 -19.04
C ARG A 67 -40.04 6.50 -20.57
N ALA A 68 -39.19 7.27 -21.24
CA ALA A 68 -38.96 7.19 -22.69
C ALA A 68 -38.05 6.01 -23.10
N GLY A 69 -37.55 5.22 -22.15
CA GLY A 69 -36.68 4.07 -22.42
C GLY A 69 -35.19 4.39 -22.50
N GLU A 70 -34.77 5.62 -22.17
CA GLU A 70 -33.36 6.04 -22.28
C GLU A 70 -32.42 5.27 -21.36
N CYS A 71 -32.91 4.66 -20.28
CA CYS A 71 -32.10 3.77 -19.45
C CYS A 71 -31.54 2.58 -20.25
N HIS A 72 -32.24 2.14 -21.29
CA HIS A 72 -31.77 1.10 -22.21
C HIS A 72 -31.10 1.67 -23.45
N ASN A 73 -31.64 2.78 -24.00
CA ASN A 73 -31.17 3.36 -25.26
C ASN A 73 -29.90 4.22 -25.09
N ASN A 74 -29.67 4.78 -23.90
CA ASN A 74 -28.54 5.64 -23.56
C ASN A 74 -28.02 5.34 -22.13
N PRO A 75 -27.57 4.09 -21.88
CA PRO A 75 -27.22 3.64 -20.54
C PRO A 75 -26.03 4.39 -19.94
N GLY A 76 -25.07 4.84 -20.76
CA GLY A 76 -23.90 5.56 -20.24
C GLY A 76 -24.28 6.88 -19.55
N PHE A 77 -25.02 7.75 -20.25
CA PHE A 77 -25.47 9.01 -19.65
C PHE A 77 -26.48 8.77 -18.53
N MET A 78 -27.43 7.84 -18.76
CA MET A 78 -28.53 7.62 -17.82
C MET A 78 -28.07 6.95 -16.52
N HIS A 79 -27.09 6.04 -16.55
CA HIS A 79 -26.55 5.43 -15.34
C HIS A 79 -25.61 6.37 -14.56
N ASP A 80 -25.04 7.39 -15.20
CA ASP A 80 -24.22 8.37 -14.48
C ASP A 80 -25.07 9.51 -13.91
N ALA A 81 -26.03 10.01 -14.70
CA ALA A 81 -26.80 11.20 -14.38
C ALA A 81 -28.16 10.90 -13.73
N CYS A 82 -28.73 9.72 -13.96
CA CYS A 82 -30.13 9.37 -13.67
C CYS A 82 -30.28 8.00 -12.97
N GLN A 83 -29.40 7.74 -12.00
CA GLN A 83 -29.30 6.44 -11.31
C GLN A 83 -30.59 6.00 -10.62
N ARG A 84 -31.36 6.93 -10.03
CA ARG A 84 -32.62 6.61 -9.36
C ARG A 84 -33.69 6.29 -10.40
N ALA A 85 -33.83 7.14 -11.42
CA ALA A 85 -34.82 6.95 -12.47
C ALA A 85 -34.63 5.64 -13.25
N CYS A 86 -33.39 5.16 -13.38
CA CYS A 86 -33.06 3.90 -14.04
C CYS A 86 -32.99 2.67 -13.13
N GLY A 87 -33.38 2.80 -11.85
CA GLY A 87 -33.41 1.66 -10.93
C GLY A 87 -32.03 1.12 -10.53
N GLN A 88 -30.97 1.92 -10.69
CA GLN A 88 -29.57 1.52 -10.42
C GLN A 88 -29.14 1.76 -8.96
N CYS A 89 -30.08 2.08 -8.05
CA CYS A 89 -29.75 2.34 -6.64
C CYS A 89 -29.54 1.09 -5.78
N ALA A 90 -29.87 -0.09 -6.30
CA ALA A 90 -29.55 -1.35 -5.64
C ALA A 90 -28.06 -1.62 -5.81
N LEU A 91 -27.38 -2.04 -4.75
CA LEU A 91 -25.98 -2.44 -4.86
C LEU A 91 -25.90 -3.82 -5.49
N SER A 92 -24.92 -4.00 -6.37
CA SER A 92 -24.51 -5.35 -6.72
C SER A 92 -23.93 -6.06 -5.48
N PHE A 93 -23.83 -7.38 -5.52
CA PHE A 93 -23.19 -8.13 -4.44
C PHE A 93 -21.75 -7.66 -4.19
N ALA A 94 -21.00 -7.34 -5.24
CA ALA A 94 -19.63 -6.84 -5.13
C ALA A 94 -19.56 -5.45 -4.49
N ASP A 95 -20.45 -4.53 -4.91
CA ASP A 95 -20.49 -3.16 -4.36
C ASP A 95 -20.97 -3.16 -2.90
N ALA A 96 -21.94 -4.02 -2.57
CA ALA A 96 -22.39 -4.20 -1.19
C ALA A 96 -21.26 -4.78 -0.32
N ALA A 97 -20.53 -5.78 -0.80
CA ALA A 97 -19.40 -6.34 -0.08
C ALA A 97 -18.32 -5.29 0.18
N GLU A 98 -17.98 -4.46 -0.81
CA GLU A 98 -17.03 -3.36 -0.65
C GLU A 98 -17.52 -2.32 0.36
N ALA A 99 -18.79 -1.91 0.27
CA ALA A 99 -19.38 -0.95 1.20
C ALA A 99 -19.41 -1.48 2.65
N TYR A 100 -19.67 -2.78 2.86
CA TYR A 100 -19.57 -3.41 4.17
C TYR A 100 -18.14 -3.44 4.73
N GLN A 101 -17.10 -3.54 3.87
CA GLN A 101 -15.71 -3.43 4.33
C GLN A 101 -15.39 -2.01 4.82
N VAL A 102 -15.86 -0.99 4.12
CA VAL A 102 -15.71 0.42 4.55
C VAL A 102 -16.48 0.67 5.85
N ALA A 103 -17.68 0.11 5.99
CA ALA A 103 -18.49 0.15 7.20
C ALA A 103 -17.79 -0.50 8.41
N LEU A 104 -17.22 -1.70 8.23
CA LEU A 104 -16.46 -2.40 9.25
C LEU A 104 -15.24 -1.60 9.70
N TYR A 105 -14.51 -1.03 8.74
CA TYR A 105 -13.39 -0.15 9.03
C TYR A 105 -13.84 1.04 9.89
N ALA A 106 -14.92 1.72 9.53
CA ALA A 106 -15.40 2.89 10.24
C ALA A 106 -15.88 2.55 11.66
N ALA A 107 -16.69 1.49 11.82
CA ALA A 107 -17.19 1.04 13.12
C ALA A 107 -16.07 0.51 14.04
N ARG A 108 -15.07 -0.17 13.48
CA ARG A 108 -13.92 -0.68 14.25
C ARG A 108 -13.07 0.46 14.78
N ASN A 109 -12.81 1.47 13.95
CA ASN A 109 -12.08 2.67 14.36
C ASN A 109 -12.82 3.44 15.46
N LEU A 110 -14.13 3.51 15.36
CA LEU A 110 -14.97 4.12 16.39
C LEU A 110 -14.87 3.39 17.74
N ALA A 111 -14.82 2.06 17.72
CA ALA A 111 -14.61 1.24 18.92
C ALA A 111 -13.17 1.36 19.47
N LEU A 112 -12.16 1.45 18.60
CA LEU A 112 -10.75 1.60 19.00
C LEU A 112 -10.46 2.98 19.61
N GLY A 113 -11.08 4.05 19.11
CA GLY A 113 -10.99 5.40 19.70
C GLY A 113 -11.51 5.49 21.13
N CYS A 114 -12.16 4.43 21.62
CA CYS A 114 -12.70 4.31 22.96
C CYS A 114 -11.94 3.32 23.85
N ARG A 115 -10.85 2.70 23.37
CA ARG A 115 -9.99 1.79 24.17
C ARG A 115 -8.88 2.53 24.93
N ALA A 116 -9.19 3.73 25.42
CA ALA A 116 -8.29 4.52 26.25
C ALA A 116 -8.27 3.97 27.69
N PRO A 117 -7.22 4.25 28.49
CA PRO A 117 -7.19 3.94 29.92
C PRO A 117 -8.25 4.70 30.73
N ARG A 118 -8.93 5.70 30.14
CA ARG A 118 -9.99 6.51 30.76
C ARG A 118 -11.28 6.40 29.95
N GLU A 119 -12.42 6.28 30.62
CA GLU A 119 -13.74 6.34 29.98
C GLU A 119 -13.93 7.71 29.32
N LEU A 120 -13.98 7.72 27.98
CA LEU A 120 -14.33 8.90 27.20
C LEU A 120 -15.86 9.01 27.08
N PRO A 121 -16.45 10.18 27.35
CA PRO A 121 -17.86 10.42 27.04
C PRO A 121 -18.15 10.16 25.55
N GLY A 122 -19.34 9.61 25.26
CA GLY A 122 -19.77 9.32 23.88
C GLY A 122 -19.28 7.98 23.31
N CYS A 123 -18.64 7.13 24.13
CA CYS A 123 -18.18 5.79 23.72
C CYS A 123 -19.22 4.67 23.85
N ASP A 124 -20.39 4.98 24.43
CA ASP A 124 -21.45 4.01 24.68
C ASP A 124 -21.96 3.39 23.38
N GLY A 125 -21.98 2.06 23.35
CA GLY A 125 -22.51 1.30 22.23
C GLY A 125 -21.60 1.17 21.01
N HIS A 126 -20.37 1.71 21.01
CA HIS A 126 -19.44 1.56 19.87
C HIS A 126 -19.06 0.10 19.61
N ALA A 127 -18.81 -0.69 20.67
CA ALA A 127 -18.52 -2.12 20.55
C ALA A 127 -19.75 -2.91 20.04
N ALA A 128 -20.95 -2.55 20.49
CA ALA A 128 -22.19 -3.16 20.02
C ALA A 128 -22.46 -2.84 18.54
N LEU A 129 -22.19 -1.60 18.12
CA LEU A 129 -22.28 -1.18 16.72
C LEU A 129 -21.32 -1.99 15.85
N LEU A 130 -20.05 -2.13 16.24
CA LEU A 130 -19.08 -2.97 15.52
C LEU A 130 -19.59 -4.41 15.37
N ALA A 131 -20.09 -5.02 16.45
CA ALA A 131 -20.63 -6.37 16.41
C ALA A 131 -21.85 -6.49 15.46
N GLU A 132 -22.72 -5.48 15.40
CA GLU A 132 -23.83 -5.44 14.44
C GLU A 132 -23.33 -5.39 12.99
N VAL A 133 -22.34 -4.55 12.70
CA VAL A 133 -21.76 -4.46 11.35
C VAL A 133 -21.10 -5.77 10.96
N GLU A 134 -20.35 -6.42 11.87
CA GLU A 134 -19.73 -7.72 11.64
C GLU A 134 -20.75 -8.82 11.36
N LEU A 135 -21.85 -8.86 12.12
CA LEU A 135 -22.93 -9.82 11.91
C LEU A 135 -23.57 -9.65 10.52
N ARG A 136 -23.90 -8.41 10.13
CA ARG A 136 -24.52 -8.13 8.83
C ARG A 136 -23.58 -8.38 7.66
N ALA A 137 -22.30 -8.06 7.80
CA ALA A 137 -21.29 -8.35 6.78
C ALA A 137 -21.13 -9.87 6.57
N ARG A 138 -21.16 -10.68 7.64
CA ARG A 138 -21.11 -12.15 7.55
C ARG A 138 -22.37 -12.76 6.93
N ALA A 139 -23.52 -12.10 7.10
CA ALA A 139 -24.80 -12.54 6.55
C ALA A 139 -25.05 -12.05 5.11
N LEU A 140 -24.09 -11.37 4.48
CA LEU A 140 -24.25 -10.81 3.14
C LEU A 140 -24.38 -11.91 2.07
N ASP A 141 -25.46 -11.84 1.31
CA ASP A 141 -25.82 -12.69 0.18
C ASP A 141 -26.45 -11.85 -0.95
N GLY A 142 -26.86 -12.48 -2.05
CA GLY A 142 -27.40 -11.77 -3.21
C GLY A 142 -28.69 -10.99 -2.93
N ALA A 143 -29.55 -11.46 -2.02
CA ALA A 143 -30.82 -10.80 -1.70
C ALA A 143 -30.62 -9.63 -0.72
N SER A 144 -29.74 -9.79 0.26
CA SER A 144 -29.37 -8.73 1.21
C SER A 144 -28.53 -7.63 0.56
N ALA A 145 -27.68 -7.94 -0.42
CA ALA A 145 -26.92 -6.94 -1.17
C ALA A 145 -27.82 -5.90 -1.86
N ALA A 146 -28.92 -6.37 -2.47
CA ALA A 146 -29.88 -5.50 -3.16
C ALA A 146 -30.60 -4.51 -2.22
N SER A 147 -30.61 -4.77 -0.91
CA SER A 147 -31.28 -3.95 0.11
C SER A 147 -30.34 -3.26 1.09
N ALA A 148 -29.02 -3.50 1.00
CA ALA A 148 -28.04 -3.03 1.98
C ALA A 148 -27.83 -1.50 1.99
N ALA A 149 -28.09 -0.82 0.87
CA ALA A 149 -27.75 0.58 0.67
C ALA A 149 -28.37 1.53 1.70
N ALA A 150 -29.62 1.29 2.12
CA ALA A 150 -30.32 2.15 3.07
C ALA A 150 -29.70 2.08 4.47
N TRP A 151 -29.47 0.87 4.96
CA TRP A 151 -28.85 0.66 6.27
C TRP A 151 -27.40 1.15 6.30
N LEU A 152 -26.62 0.90 5.26
CA LEU A 152 -25.23 1.38 5.19
C LEU A 152 -25.14 2.91 5.18
N LYS A 153 -26.11 3.62 4.58
CA LYS A 153 -26.19 5.09 4.66
C LYS A 153 -26.48 5.58 6.07
N GLU A 154 -27.45 4.96 6.74
CA GLU A 154 -27.80 5.29 8.12
C GLU A 154 -26.61 5.03 9.06
N LEU A 155 -25.95 3.88 8.90
CA LEU A 155 -24.71 3.56 9.61
C LEU A 155 -23.64 4.63 9.37
N ALA A 156 -23.39 5.02 8.12
CA ALA A 156 -22.37 6.02 7.80
C ALA A 156 -22.63 7.34 8.54
N SER A 157 -23.86 7.84 8.52
CA SER A 157 -24.25 9.04 9.27
C SER A 157 -24.09 8.85 10.79
N GLY A 158 -24.49 7.69 11.31
CA GLY A 158 -24.36 7.37 12.74
C GLY A 158 -22.91 7.21 13.21
N VAL A 159 -22.01 6.71 12.36
CA VAL A 159 -20.56 6.62 12.66
C VAL A 159 -19.93 8.01 12.58
N ALA A 160 -20.29 8.83 11.60
CA ALA A 160 -19.79 10.21 11.49
C ALA A 160 -20.14 11.05 12.72
N ALA A 161 -21.39 10.99 13.20
CA ALA A 161 -21.84 11.74 14.38
C ALA A 161 -21.10 11.31 15.66
N ARG A 162 -20.96 9.99 15.88
CA ARG A 162 -20.22 9.45 17.03
C ARG A 162 -18.73 9.77 16.98
N ALA A 163 -18.14 9.79 15.78
CA ALA A 163 -16.76 10.19 15.60
C ALA A 163 -16.54 11.68 15.93
N GLU A 164 -17.47 12.54 15.55
CA GLU A 164 -17.45 13.96 15.89
C GLU A 164 -17.59 14.20 17.40
N GLU A 165 -18.49 13.47 18.06
CA GLU A 165 -18.64 13.49 19.52
C GLU A 165 -17.36 13.03 20.25
N GLY A 166 -16.72 11.96 19.77
CA GLY A 166 -15.46 11.48 20.31
C GLY A 166 -14.32 12.49 20.16
N LEU A 167 -14.22 13.16 19.01
CA LEU A 167 -13.25 14.24 18.79
C LEU A 167 -13.50 15.43 19.72
N ALA A 168 -14.75 15.86 19.85
CA ALA A 168 -15.12 16.95 20.74
C ALA A 168 -14.80 16.63 22.21
N SER A 169 -15.00 15.37 22.62
CA SER A 169 -14.68 14.89 23.97
C SER A 169 -13.17 14.86 24.25
N LEU A 170 -12.36 14.56 23.23
CA LEU A 170 -10.90 14.62 23.30
C LEU A 170 -10.36 16.05 23.35
N ASP A 171 -10.96 16.96 22.58
CA ASP A 171 -10.65 18.39 22.66
C ASP A 171 -10.98 18.97 24.05
N ALA A 172 -12.15 18.61 24.60
CA ALA A 172 -12.58 19.07 25.91
C ALA A 172 -11.73 18.52 27.08
N SER A 173 -11.12 17.34 26.91
CA SER A 173 -10.25 16.72 27.92
C SER A 173 -8.78 17.16 27.84
N GLY A 174 -8.41 18.00 26.86
CA GLY A 174 -7.03 18.43 26.63
C GLY A 174 -6.12 17.36 26.01
N ALA A 175 -6.70 16.22 25.61
CA ALA A 175 -6.03 15.09 24.96
C ALA A 175 -5.69 15.35 23.48
N SER A 176 -6.24 16.42 22.87
CA SER A 176 -5.97 16.75 21.47
C SER A 176 -4.57 17.34 21.21
N GLY A 177 -3.78 17.54 22.27
CA GLY A 177 -2.44 18.12 22.23
C GLY A 177 -1.29 17.16 21.94
N ALA A 178 -1.45 16.22 21.00
CA ALA A 178 -0.30 15.46 20.49
C ALA A 178 -0.49 15.06 19.02
N ALA A 179 -0.91 16.01 18.17
CA ALA A 179 -0.41 15.95 16.80
C ALA A 179 1.12 16.10 16.90
N ALA A 180 1.85 14.98 16.86
CA ALA A 180 3.30 14.97 16.86
C ALA A 180 3.79 16.02 15.86
N ALA A 181 4.31 17.13 16.39
CA ALA A 181 4.81 18.22 15.57
C ALA A 181 5.89 17.65 14.65
N PRO A 182 5.82 17.84 13.32
CA PRO A 182 6.82 17.34 12.39
C PRO A 182 8.05 18.24 12.48
N SER A 183 8.81 18.13 13.56
CA SER A 183 9.94 19.03 13.86
C SER A 183 11.30 18.34 13.85
N GLN A 184 11.38 17.05 14.17
CA GLN A 184 12.69 16.40 14.27
C GLN A 184 13.20 15.84 12.94
N ALA A 185 12.32 15.35 12.06
CA ALA A 185 12.72 14.77 10.77
C ALA A 185 13.57 15.76 9.95
N MET A 186 13.16 17.04 9.83
CA MET A 186 13.85 18.02 8.98
C MET A 186 15.29 18.40 9.39
N THR A 187 15.75 18.00 10.59
CA THR A 187 17.08 18.38 11.09
C THR A 187 18.14 17.28 10.96
N ARG A 188 17.75 16.07 10.54
CA ARG A 188 18.68 14.94 10.42
C ARG A 188 19.55 15.11 9.17
N PRO A 189 20.88 14.91 9.28
CA PRO A 189 21.77 14.99 8.13
C PRO A 189 21.39 13.94 7.07
N PRO A 190 21.63 14.22 5.78
CA PRO A 190 21.42 13.24 4.72
C PRO A 190 22.31 12.02 4.95
N LEU A 191 21.73 10.81 4.91
CA LEU A 191 22.53 9.59 4.83
C LEU A 191 23.01 9.39 3.39
N PRO A 192 24.16 8.72 3.19
CA PRO A 192 24.50 8.16 1.90
C PRO A 192 23.32 7.30 1.39
N ALA A 193 23.00 7.41 0.11
CA ALA A 193 21.93 6.61 -0.50
C ALA A 193 22.21 5.12 -0.25
N GLN A 194 21.33 4.46 0.51
CA GLN A 194 21.46 3.02 0.71
C GLN A 194 21.02 2.28 -0.54
N THR A 195 21.63 1.12 -0.79
CA THR A 195 21.38 0.32 -1.98
C THR A 195 21.02 -1.13 -1.63
N PHE A 196 20.26 -1.78 -2.49
CA PHE A 196 20.20 -3.23 -2.58
C PHE A 196 21.22 -3.72 -3.60
N ARG A 197 21.86 -4.87 -3.33
CA ARG A 197 22.63 -5.58 -4.35
C ARG A 197 21.69 -6.42 -5.20
N LEU A 198 21.80 -6.27 -6.51
CA LEU A 198 21.09 -7.06 -7.50
C LEU A 198 21.86 -8.36 -7.79
N SER A 199 21.19 -9.34 -8.38
CA SER A 199 21.76 -10.66 -8.68
C SER A 199 22.83 -10.62 -9.79
N ASP A 200 22.92 -9.54 -10.57
CA ASP A 200 24.02 -9.26 -11.50
C ASP A 200 25.23 -8.56 -10.84
N GLY A 201 25.18 -8.34 -9.51
CA GLY A 201 26.24 -7.70 -8.72
C GLY A 201 26.17 -6.17 -8.69
N SER A 202 25.31 -5.55 -9.51
CA SER A 202 25.08 -4.11 -9.48
C SER A 202 24.37 -3.66 -8.19
N ALA A 203 24.41 -2.36 -7.92
CA ALA A 203 23.77 -1.76 -6.75
C ALA A 203 22.67 -0.80 -7.20
N MET A 204 21.47 -0.95 -6.62
CA MET A 204 20.32 -0.10 -6.92
C MET A 204 19.90 0.67 -5.66
N PRO A 205 19.71 2.00 -5.71
CA PRO A 205 19.17 2.75 -4.59
C PRO A 205 17.80 2.20 -4.17
N ARG A 206 17.59 2.06 -2.85
CA ARG A 206 16.37 1.49 -2.29
C ARG A 206 15.14 2.37 -2.49
N ILE A 207 15.36 3.66 -2.70
CA ILE A 207 14.31 4.67 -2.86
C ILE A 207 14.55 5.43 -4.15
N GLY A 208 13.54 5.49 -5.00
CA GLY A 208 13.60 6.20 -6.28
C GLY A 208 12.45 7.19 -6.49
N LEU A 209 12.65 8.09 -7.45
CA LEU A 209 11.65 9.04 -7.90
C LEU A 209 10.96 8.49 -9.16
N GLY A 210 9.66 8.20 -9.07
CA GLY A 210 8.84 7.87 -10.24
C GLY A 210 8.37 9.13 -10.97
N THR A 211 8.48 9.16 -12.29
CA THR A 211 8.16 10.35 -13.11
C THR A 211 6.84 10.26 -13.90
N TRP A 212 6.08 9.18 -13.72
CA TRP A 212 4.80 8.98 -14.39
C TRP A 212 3.81 10.15 -14.15
N MET A 213 3.00 10.45 -15.16
CA MET A 213 2.04 11.57 -15.19
C MET A 213 2.65 12.96 -15.00
N THR A 214 3.94 13.14 -15.29
CA THR A 214 4.62 14.43 -15.17
C THR A 214 5.42 14.71 -16.44
N THR A 215 5.10 15.81 -17.13
CA THR A 215 5.74 16.25 -18.39
C THR A 215 6.02 17.75 -18.35
N GLY A 216 6.80 18.25 -19.31
CA GLY A 216 7.07 19.68 -19.45
C GLY A 216 7.76 20.30 -18.22
N PRO A 217 7.55 21.61 -17.95
CA PRO A 217 8.22 22.30 -16.85
C PRO A 217 8.06 21.61 -15.48
N ALA A 218 6.90 21.01 -15.22
CA ALA A 218 6.64 20.30 -13.97
C ALA A 218 7.57 19.08 -13.78
N CYS A 219 7.89 18.35 -14.85
CA CYS A 219 8.81 17.21 -14.77
C CYS A 219 10.23 17.68 -14.45
N TYR A 220 10.69 18.70 -15.18
CA TYR A 220 12.01 19.28 -14.98
C TYR A 220 12.20 19.77 -13.54
N GLU A 221 11.27 20.57 -13.01
CA GLU A 221 11.38 21.11 -11.64
C GLU A 221 11.30 20.01 -10.58
N MET A 222 10.44 19.00 -10.77
CA MET A 222 10.35 17.85 -9.87
C MET A 222 11.66 17.06 -9.80
N VAL A 223 12.26 16.75 -10.95
CA VAL A 223 13.52 16.00 -11.02
C VAL A 223 14.66 16.82 -10.42
N LYS A 224 14.74 18.11 -10.76
CA LYS A 224 15.74 19.03 -10.20
C LYS A 224 15.64 19.11 -8.67
N ALA A 225 14.43 19.27 -8.14
CA ALA A 225 14.19 19.29 -6.69
C ALA A 225 14.58 17.96 -6.03
N ALA A 226 14.26 16.82 -6.65
CA ALA A 226 14.64 15.51 -6.14
C ALA A 226 16.16 15.29 -6.12
N LEU A 227 16.87 15.68 -7.18
CA LEU A 227 18.33 15.59 -7.24
C LEU A 227 19.00 16.47 -6.19
N ALA A 228 18.49 17.69 -5.98
CA ALA A 228 18.93 18.60 -4.93
C ALA A 228 18.65 18.03 -3.52
N ALA A 229 17.54 17.32 -3.34
CA ALA A 229 17.18 16.62 -2.12
C ALA A 229 18.09 15.41 -1.81
N GLY A 230 18.82 14.89 -2.80
CA GLY A 230 19.71 13.73 -2.64
C GLY A 230 19.22 12.45 -3.32
N PHE A 231 18.13 12.49 -4.08
CA PHE A 231 17.74 11.34 -4.89
C PHE A 231 18.82 11.01 -5.91
N ARG A 232 19.02 9.71 -6.14
CA ARG A 232 19.94 9.19 -7.15
C ARG A 232 19.28 8.18 -8.10
N HIS A 233 18.10 7.66 -7.76
CA HIS A 233 17.32 6.77 -8.63
C HIS A 233 16.17 7.55 -9.28
N ILE A 234 16.18 7.67 -10.60
CA ILE A 234 15.10 8.27 -11.40
C ILE A 234 14.48 7.19 -12.29
N ASP A 235 13.18 6.99 -12.13
CA ASP A 235 12.40 6.01 -12.88
C ASP A 235 11.51 6.71 -13.93
N THR A 236 11.68 6.34 -15.19
CA THR A 236 10.89 6.80 -16.33
C THR A 236 10.50 5.64 -17.25
N SER A 237 9.93 5.95 -18.42
CA SER A 237 9.37 4.99 -19.35
C SER A 237 9.18 5.63 -20.73
N GLU A 238 9.40 4.88 -21.81
CA GLU A 238 9.20 5.29 -23.21
C GLU A 238 7.86 6.04 -23.43
N ASN A 239 6.78 5.55 -22.82
CA ASN A 239 5.44 6.15 -22.98
C ASN A 239 5.14 7.35 -22.06
N TYR A 240 6.05 7.74 -21.17
CA TYR A 240 5.84 8.92 -20.30
C TYR A 240 6.17 10.23 -21.03
N ALA A 241 6.93 10.16 -22.13
CA ALA A 241 7.27 11.28 -22.99
C ALA A 241 7.87 12.48 -22.21
N ASN A 242 8.79 12.20 -21.28
CA ASN A 242 9.39 13.20 -20.40
C ASN A 242 10.93 13.09 -20.29
N HIS A 243 11.58 12.27 -21.12
CA HIS A 243 13.02 12.03 -21.10
C HIS A 243 13.84 13.30 -21.32
N ALA A 244 13.38 14.21 -22.19
CA ALA A 244 14.08 15.46 -22.49
C ALA A 244 14.17 16.37 -21.25
N GLU A 245 13.08 16.46 -20.49
CA GLU A 245 13.01 17.24 -19.26
C GLU A 245 13.89 16.62 -18.16
N ILE A 246 13.91 15.29 -18.05
CA ILE A 246 14.78 14.56 -17.13
C ILE A 246 16.26 14.80 -17.49
N GLY A 247 16.62 14.64 -18.76
CA GLY A 247 17.99 14.84 -19.25
C GLY A 247 18.50 16.26 -18.97
N ARG A 248 17.66 17.27 -19.24
CA ARG A 248 17.98 18.67 -18.90
C ARG A 248 18.16 18.87 -17.40
N ALA A 249 17.28 18.32 -16.56
CA ALA A 249 17.39 18.45 -15.11
C ALA A 249 18.67 17.78 -14.55
N ILE A 250 19.07 16.63 -15.12
CA ILE A 250 20.32 15.95 -14.76
C ILE A 250 21.53 16.84 -15.07
N ILE A 251 21.62 17.39 -16.28
CA ILE A 251 22.72 18.28 -16.68
C ILE A 251 22.79 19.50 -15.75
N ASP A 252 21.66 20.17 -15.53
CA ASP A 252 21.59 21.38 -14.71
C ASP A 252 21.88 21.12 -13.23
N SER A 253 21.57 19.91 -12.74
CA SER A 253 21.86 19.51 -11.35
C SER A 253 23.36 19.37 -11.07
N LYS A 254 24.18 19.15 -12.10
CA LYS A 254 25.61 18.86 -12.01
C LYS A 254 25.96 17.61 -11.19
N VAL A 255 24.98 16.74 -10.90
CA VAL A 255 25.24 15.45 -10.27
C VAL A 255 26.00 14.56 -11.26
N PRO A 256 27.15 13.97 -10.88
CA PRO A 256 27.89 13.09 -11.78
C PRO A 256 27.04 11.91 -12.24
N ARG A 257 27.06 11.61 -13.55
CA ARG A 257 26.23 10.54 -14.14
C ARG A 257 26.41 9.19 -13.45
N HIS A 258 27.62 8.85 -12.99
CA HIS A 258 27.91 7.58 -12.32
C HIS A 258 27.32 7.47 -10.90
N GLU A 259 26.86 8.57 -10.31
CA GLU A 259 26.10 8.55 -9.06
C GLU A 259 24.60 8.31 -9.30
N LEU A 260 24.12 8.44 -10.55
CA LEU A 260 22.71 8.29 -10.89
C LEU A 260 22.40 6.86 -11.32
N TYR A 261 21.21 6.41 -10.93
CA TYR A 261 20.58 5.18 -11.36
C TYR A 261 19.35 5.53 -12.21
N LEU A 262 19.49 5.45 -13.53
CA LEU A 262 18.41 5.75 -14.48
C LEU A 262 17.72 4.47 -14.93
N ALA A 263 16.45 4.34 -14.57
CA ALA A 263 15.58 3.22 -14.95
C ALA A 263 14.59 3.66 -16.03
N ASP A 264 14.53 2.94 -17.14
CA ASP A 264 13.61 3.18 -18.26
C ASP A 264 12.86 1.90 -18.66
N LYS A 265 11.81 2.03 -19.47
CA LYS A 265 10.91 0.93 -19.85
C LYS A 265 10.50 0.97 -21.32
N ILE A 266 10.54 -0.20 -21.97
CA ILE A 266 9.94 -0.43 -23.28
C ILE A 266 8.43 -0.66 -23.12
N SER A 267 7.64 0.25 -23.68
CA SER A 267 6.23 0.41 -23.30
C SER A 267 5.26 0.20 -24.44
N PHE A 268 5.62 0.66 -25.64
CA PHE A 268 4.73 0.51 -26.77
C PHE A 268 4.79 -0.91 -27.30
N THR A 269 3.63 -1.48 -27.64
CA THR A 269 3.54 -2.84 -28.19
C THR A 269 4.34 -2.98 -29.49
N GLN A 270 4.38 -1.95 -30.35
CA GLN A 270 5.23 -1.95 -31.55
C GLN A 270 6.74 -1.99 -31.25
N SER A 271 7.15 -1.59 -30.05
CA SER A 271 8.54 -1.62 -29.62
C SER A 271 8.97 -3.03 -29.19
N TYR A 272 8.06 -4.02 -29.07
CA TYR A 272 8.38 -5.41 -28.72
C TYR A 272 8.90 -6.18 -29.94
N SER A 273 9.99 -5.69 -30.52
CA SER A 273 10.73 -6.29 -31.62
C SER A 273 12.20 -5.88 -31.50
N VAL A 274 13.09 -6.56 -32.21
CA VAL A 274 14.53 -6.26 -32.15
C VAL A 274 14.81 -4.80 -32.56
N GLU A 275 14.23 -4.35 -33.67
CA GLU A 275 14.42 -2.99 -34.17
C GLU A 275 13.65 -1.95 -33.34
N GLY A 276 12.48 -2.32 -32.81
CA GLY A 276 11.69 -1.49 -31.90
C GLY A 276 12.46 -1.14 -30.63
N VAL A 277 13.04 -2.13 -29.95
CA VAL A 277 13.85 -1.93 -28.74
C VAL A 277 15.07 -1.05 -29.03
N LYS A 278 15.82 -1.33 -30.11
CA LYS A 278 17.00 -0.54 -30.48
C LYS A 278 16.64 0.94 -30.72
N LYS A 279 15.54 1.18 -31.45
CA LYS A 279 15.07 2.54 -31.75
C LYS A 279 14.63 3.26 -30.47
N ALA A 280 13.86 2.59 -29.62
CA ALA A 280 13.39 3.14 -28.36
C ALA A 280 14.57 3.52 -27.44
N VAL A 281 15.54 2.61 -27.25
CA VAL A 281 16.73 2.87 -26.42
C VAL A 281 17.58 3.99 -26.99
N ALA A 282 17.81 4.02 -28.32
CA ALA A 282 18.55 5.12 -28.95
C ALA A 282 17.88 6.48 -28.70
N ALA A 283 16.55 6.55 -28.81
CA ALA A 283 15.80 7.77 -28.53
C ALA A 283 15.88 8.15 -27.03
N SER A 284 15.73 7.18 -26.12
CA SER A 284 15.87 7.41 -24.68
C SER A 284 17.24 7.97 -24.32
N LEU A 285 18.33 7.35 -24.80
CA LEU A 285 19.70 7.80 -24.54
C LEU A 285 19.94 9.22 -25.08
N GLN A 286 19.44 9.52 -26.30
CA GLN A 286 19.54 10.85 -26.89
C GLN A 286 18.79 11.90 -26.07
N LEU A 287 17.54 11.64 -25.67
CA LEU A 287 16.72 12.60 -24.94
C LEU A 287 17.18 12.80 -23.50
N LEU A 288 17.57 11.71 -22.83
CA LEU A 288 18.18 11.76 -21.50
C LEU A 288 19.59 12.34 -21.51
N GLN A 289 20.23 12.45 -22.69
CA GLN A 289 21.60 12.94 -22.88
C GLN A 289 22.61 12.14 -22.05
N THR A 290 22.56 10.81 -22.19
CA THR A 290 23.43 9.85 -21.49
C THR A 290 23.85 8.73 -22.44
N ASP A 291 25.02 8.12 -22.18
CA ASP A 291 25.55 7.02 -23.00
C ASP A 291 25.01 5.64 -22.60
N TYR A 292 24.47 5.52 -21.38
CA TYR A 292 23.91 4.27 -20.86
C TYR A 292 22.71 4.47 -19.94
N LEU A 293 21.92 3.40 -19.78
CA LEU A 293 20.90 3.23 -18.75
C LEU A 293 21.38 2.26 -17.67
N ASP A 294 21.00 2.50 -16.42
CA ASP A 294 21.33 1.58 -15.33
C ASP A 294 20.38 0.38 -15.32
N LEU A 295 19.10 0.61 -15.64
CA LEU A 295 18.09 -0.43 -15.74
C LEU A 295 17.19 -0.19 -16.96
N LEU A 296 17.02 -1.21 -17.79
CA LEU A 296 15.96 -1.24 -18.80
C LEU A 296 14.98 -2.37 -18.49
N MET A 297 13.68 -2.06 -18.53
CA MET A 297 12.62 -3.03 -18.30
C MET A 297 11.68 -3.20 -19.49
N LEU A 298 11.07 -4.38 -19.63
CA LEU A 298 9.81 -4.50 -20.35
C LEU A 298 8.69 -3.95 -19.46
N HIS A 299 7.92 -2.95 -19.91
CA HIS A 299 6.89 -2.30 -19.08
C HIS A 299 5.68 -3.21 -18.79
N SER A 300 5.45 -4.22 -19.63
CA SER A 300 4.36 -5.19 -19.47
C SER A 300 4.75 -6.53 -20.10
N VAL A 301 3.86 -7.52 -20.01
CA VAL A 301 4.04 -8.84 -20.64
C VAL A 301 4.11 -8.79 -22.18
N GLY A 302 3.84 -7.63 -22.79
CA GLY A 302 3.87 -7.44 -24.23
C GLY A 302 2.66 -8.04 -24.96
N PRO A 303 2.66 -7.96 -26.31
CA PRO A 303 1.55 -8.45 -27.13
C PRO A 303 1.49 -9.99 -27.20
N GLY A 304 2.59 -10.69 -26.89
CA GLY A 304 2.66 -12.15 -26.91
C GLY A 304 4.02 -12.68 -26.42
N PRO A 305 4.13 -13.99 -26.12
CA PRO A 305 5.39 -14.60 -25.66
C PRO A 305 6.53 -14.49 -26.68
N ARG A 306 6.22 -14.56 -27.97
CA ARG A 306 7.23 -14.48 -29.04
C ARG A 306 7.86 -13.10 -29.09
N GLU A 307 7.04 -12.07 -29.21
CA GLU A 307 7.45 -10.67 -29.30
C GLU A 307 8.20 -10.23 -28.03
N ARG A 308 7.74 -10.71 -26.86
CA ARG A 308 8.43 -10.52 -25.58
C ARG A 308 9.85 -11.09 -25.61
N MET A 309 10.03 -12.31 -26.11
CA MET A 309 11.36 -12.91 -26.23
C MET A 309 12.23 -12.24 -27.29
N GLU A 310 11.64 -11.77 -28.40
CA GLU A 310 12.37 -10.98 -29.40
C GLU A 310 12.87 -9.65 -28.80
N ALA A 311 12.01 -8.95 -28.06
CA ALA A 311 12.37 -7.73 -27.34
C ALA A 311 13.45 -8.00 -26.28
N TRP A 312 13.27 -9.06 -25.47
CA TRP A 312 14.24 -9.44 -24.44
C TRP A 312 15.63 -9.72 -25.02
N ARG A 313 15.73 -10.49 -26.11
CA ARG A 313 17.00 -10.77 -26.80
C ARG A 313 17.68 -9.50 -27.30
N ALA A 314 16.92 -8.50 -27.74
CA ALA A 314 17.47 -7.21 -28.13
C ALA A 314 17.99 -6.42 -26.92
N MET A 315 17.29 -6.46 -25.79
CA MET A 315 17.78 -5.88 -24.52
C MET A 315 19.07 -6.57 -24.06
N GLU A 316 19.16 -7.90 -24.19
CA GLU A 316 20.38 -8.67 -23.89
C GLU A 316 21.57 -8.25 -24.76
N ASP A 317 21.34 -8.00 -26.06
CA ASP A 317 22.38 -7.48 -26.96
C ASP A 317 22.86 -6.08 -26.55
N LEU A 318 21.93 -5.18 -26.25
CA LEU A 318 22.25 -3.82 -25.80
C LEU A 318 22.99 -3.80 -24.46
N GLN A 319 22.68 -4.75 -23.57
CA GLN A 319 23.41 -4.94 -22.31
C GLN A 319 24.86 -5.38 -22.57
N ARG A 320 25.07 -6.38 -23.44
CA ARG A 320 26.43 -6.80 -23.84
C ARG A 320 27.24 -5.70 -24.51
N ARG A 321 26.57 -4.77 -25.20
CA ARG A 321 27.18 -3.59 -25.82
C ARG A 321 27.47 -2.44 -24.84
N GLY A 322 27.09 -2.59 -23.57
CA GLY A 322 27.33 -1.60 -22.51
C GLY A 322 26.37 -0.41 -22.51
N LEU A 323 25.33 -0.43 -23.33
CA LEU A 323 24.30 0.63 -23.38
C LEU A 323 23.29 0.51 -22.23
N ILE A 324 23.19 -0.67 -21.62
CA ILE A 324 22.33 -0.98 -20.49
C ILE A 324 23.15 -1.79 -19.49
N ARG A 325 23.03 -1.51 -18.18
CA ARG A 325 23.74 -2.28 -17.15
C ARG A 325 22.92 -3.50 -16.69
N SER A 326 21.69 -3.26 -16.27
CA SER A 326 20.80 -4.28 -15.71
C SER A 326 19.50 -4.40 -16.50
N LEU A 327 18.92 -5.60 -16.52
CA LEU A 327 17.65 -5.89 -17.19
C LEU A 327 16.58 -6.29 -16.17
N GLY A 328 15.35 -5.87 -16.39
CA GLY A 328 14.23 -6.24 -15.54
C GLY A 328 12.90 -6.26 -16.29
N VAL A 329 11.83 -6.44 -15.53
CA VAL A 329 10.46 -6.42 -16.06
C VAL A 329 9.55 -5.61 -15.16
N SER A 330 8.42 -5.18 -15.69
CA SER A 330 7.36 -4.51 -14.93
C SER A 330 6.02 -5.11 -15.29
N ASN A 331 5.12 -5.21 -14.30
CA ASN A 331 3.79 -5.78 -14.45
C ASN A 331 3.84 -7.24 -14.95
N PHE A 332 4.64 -8.06 -14.27
CA PHE A 332 4.67 -9.51 -14.50
C PHE A 332 4.06 -10.23 -13.30
N GLY A 333 3.31 -11.30 -13.57
CA GLY A 333 2.94 -12.29 -12.56
C GLY A 333 4.06 -13.30 -12.34
N SER A 334 3.89 -14.16 -11.34
CA SER A 334 4.79 -15.25 -10.98
C SER A 334 5.06 -16.20 -12.15
N ARG A 335 4.01 -16.55 -12.91
CA ARG A 335 4.15 -17.42 -14.08
C ARG A 335 5.00 -16.76 -15.17
N GLU A 336 4.64 -15.56 -15.59
CA GLU A 336 5.35 -14.86 -16.66
C GLU A 336 6.81 -14.56 -16.29
N LEU A 337 7.05 -14.23 -15.01
CA LEU A 337 8.41 -14.02 -14.50
C LEU A 337 9.22 -15.31 -14.57
N THR A 338 8.64 -16.44 -14.14
CA THR A 338 9.30 -17.76 -14.16
C THR A 338 9.60 -18.21 -15.59
N ASP A 339 8.63 -18.08 -16.51
CA ASP A 339 8.78 -18.47 -17.91
C ASP A 339 9.89 -17.68 -18.61
N LEU A 340 9.92 -16.36 -18.39
CA LEU A 340 10.99 -15.50 -18.91
C LEU A 340 12.33 -15.86 -18.26
N PHE A 341 12.38 -16.02 -16.94
CA PHE A 341 13.61 -16.34 -16.22
C PHE A 341 14.22 -17.66 -16.71
N ALA A 342 13.41 -18.68 -16.99
CA ALA A 342 13.89 -19.94 -17.54
C ALA A 342 14.50 -19.78 -18.94
N SER A 343 13.90 -18.94 -19.78
CA SER A 343 14.25 -18.80 -21.21
C SER A 343 15.34 -17.76 -21.50
N ALA A 344 15.53 -16.79 -20.60
CA ALA A 344 16.47 -15.68 -20.77
C ALA A 344 17.93 -16.13 -20.61
N LEU A 345 18.83 -15.59 -21.45
CA LEU A 345 20.28 -15.76 -21.27
C LEU A 345 20.80 -14.85 -20.17
N ILE A 346 20.40 -13.58 -20.18
CA ILE A 346 20.63 -12.63 -19.08
C ILE A 346 19.35 -12.56 -18.28
N LYS A 347 19.41 -12.98 -17.01
CA LYS A 347 18.24 -13.08 -16.15
C LYS A 347 17.70 -11.69 -15.80
N PRO A 348 16.37 -11.50 -15.72
CA PRO A 348 15.82 -10.29 -15.13
C PRO A 348 16.27 -10.21 -13.67
N VAL A 349 16.80 -9.08 -13.24
CA VAL A 349 17.26 -8.86 -11.85
C VAL A 349 16.29 -8.02 -11.03
N VAL A 350 15.31 -7.40 -11.70
CA VAL A 350 14.26 -6.57 -11.10
C VAL A 350 12.89 -6.94 -11.67
N VAL A 351 11.87 -6.94 -10.80
CA VAL A 351 10.46 -6.90 -11.18
C VAL A 351 9.77 -5.70 -10.53
N GLN A 352 9.25 -4.78 -11.33
CA GLN A 352 8.55 -3.57 -10.88
C GLN A 352 7.03 -3.73 -10.97
N ASN A 353 6.35 -3.89 -9.83
CA ASN A 353 4.91 -4.13 -9.76
C ASN A 353 4.21 -3.17 -8.79
N LYS A 354 2.88 -3.10 -8.88
CA LYS A 354 2.08 -2.29 -7.96
C LYS A 354 2.10 -2.94 -6.59
N PHE A 355 2.64 -2.23 -5.61
CA PHE A 355 2.87 -2.83 -4.30
C PHE A 355 2.65 -1.80 -3.19
N ASN A 356 1.75 -2.09 -2.26
CA ASN A 356 1.46 -1.30 -1.07
C ASN A 356 0.92 -2.19 0.07
N VAL A 357 0.53 -1.59 1.19
CA VAL A 357 0.00 -2.35 2.34
C VAL A 357 -1.27 -3.16 2.05
N TYR A 358 -2.03 -2.80 1.02
CA TYR A 358 -3.26 -3.52 0.62
C TYR A 358 -3.05 -4.48 -0.55
N HIS A 359 -1.97 -4.32 -1.32
CA HIS A 359 -1.71 -5.06 -2.54
C HIS A 359 -0.25 -5.49 -2.61
N LYS A 360 0.01 -6.80 -2.57
CA LYS A 360 1.37 -7.37 -2.50
C LYS A 360 1.89 -7.81 -3.87
N GLY A 361 1.93 -6.91 -4.85
CA GLY A 361 2.59 -7.16 -6.15
C GLY A 361 1.64 -7.43 -7.31
N ARG A 362 0.61 -6.60 -7.48
CA ARG A 362 -0.35 -6.73 -8.60
C ARG A 362 0.30 -6.44 -9.95
N THR A 363 -0.16 -7.18 -10.96
CA THR A 363 0.14 -6.93 -12.38
C THR A 363 -0.81 -5.85 -12.91
N GLY A 364 -0.37 -4.59 -12.88
CA GLY A 364 -1.23 -3.45 -13.22
C GLY A 364 -2.44 -3.31 -12.30
N ASN A 365 -3.63 -3.25 -12.88
CA ASN A 365 -4.91 -3.22 -12.15
C ASN A 365 -5.57 -4.60 -12.02
N MET A 366 -4.93 -5.66 -12.50
CA MET A 366 -5.42 -7.03 -12.37
C MET A 366 -5.10 -7.61 -10.98
N GLY A 367 -5.67 -8.78 -10.66
CA GLY A 367 -5.35 -9.53 -9.44
C GLY A 367 -3.84 -9.77 -9.28
N GLY A 368 -3.39 -9.99 -8.05
CA GLY A 368 -2.00 -10.34 -7.74
C GLY A 368 -1.88 -11.82 -7.41
N ASP A 369 -0.74 -12.42 -7.75
CA ASP A 369 -0.31 -13.72 -7.25
C ASP A 369 0.79 -13.56 -6.18
N ASN A 370 1.42 -14.65 -5.75
CA ASN A 370 2.52 -14.60 -4.75
C ASN A 370 3.87 -14.17 -5.38
N LEU A 371 3.87 -13.04 -6.10
CA LEU A 371 5.02 -12.54 -6.84
C LEU A 371 6.25 -12.33 -5.95
N GLN A 372 6.06 -11.85 -4.71
CA GLN A 372 7.17 -11.60 -3.79
C GLN A 372 7.95 -12.89 -3.48
N LEU A 373 7.25 -14.00 -3.28
CA LEU A 373 7.88 -15.30 -3.06
C LEU A 373 8.65 -15.76 -4.30
N THR A 374 7.99 -15.72 -5.45
CA THR A 374 8.58 -16.11 -6.73
C THR A 374 9.84 -15.29 -7.04
N ALA A 375 9.75 -13.97 -6.88
CA ALA A 375 10.88 -13.06 -7.08
C ALA A 375 12.03 -13.38 -6.12
N LYS A 376 11.73 -13.62 -4.83
CA LYS A 376 12.74 -14.02 -3.84
C LYS A 376 13.43 -15.34 -4.19
N GLN A 377 12.67 -16.36 -4.61
CA GLN A 377 13.21 -17.66 -5.01
C GLN A 377 14.11 -17.55 -6.25
N LEU A 378 13.78 -16.65 -7.18
CA LEU A 378 14.56 -16.40 -8.39
C LEU A 378 15.73 -15.41 -8.18
N GLY A 379 15.88 -14.82 -6.99
CA GLY A 379 16.89 -13.79 -6.73
C GLY A 379 16.63 -12.49 -7.51
N VAL A 380 15.35 -12.16 -7.74
CA VAL A 380 14.88 -10.95 -8.43
C VAL A 380 14.40 -9.95 -7.39
N LEU A 381 14.90 -8.72 -7.44
CA LEU A 381 14.47 -7.65 -6.55
C LEU A 381 13.10 -7.10 -6.96
N VAL A 382 12.22 -6.92 -5.99
CA VAL A 382 10.92 -6.25 -6.23
C VAL A 382 11.10 -4.74 -6.10
N VAL A 383 10.55 -3.99 -7.07
CA VAL A 383 10.40 -2.53 -7.01
C VAL A 383 8.91 -2.19 -6.92
N ALA A 384 8.52 -1.53 -5.84
CA ALA A 384 7.16 -1.08 -5.58
C ALA A 384 6.89 0.26 -6.27
N TYR A 385 5.96 0.26 -7.23
CA TYR A 385 5.30 1.50 -7.68
C TYR A 385 3.95 1.69 -6.97
N CYS A 386 3.53 2.96 -6.83
CA CYS A 386 2.33 3.37 -6.09
C CYS A 386 2.25 2.88 -4.62
N PRO A 387 3.33 2.94 -3.82
CA PRO A 387 3.29 2.49 -2.42
C PRO A 387 2.36 3.34 -1.53
N LEU A 388 2.05 4.57 -1.93
CA LEU A 388 1.26 5.53 -1.14
C LEU A 388 -0.15 5.81 -1.73
N ASN A 389 -0.41 5.41 -2.97
CA ASN A 389 -1.60 5.82 -3.69
C ASN A 389 -2.85 5.04 -3.25
N SER A 390 -4.00 5.73 -3.24
CA SER A 390 -5.32 5.10 -3.17
C SER A 390 -5.65 4.29 -4.42
N TRP A 391 -6.66 3.44 -4.29
CA TRP A 391 -7.34 2.81 -5.42
C TRP A 391 -8.72 3.47 -5.59
N PRO A 392 -9.32 3.48 -6.79
CA PRO A 392 -10.76 3.70 -6.93
C PRO A 392 -11.52 2.89 -5.86
N SER A 393 -12.43 3.56 -5.15
CA SER A 393 -13.23 2.99 -4.05
C SER A 393 -12.46 2.59 -2.78
N LYS A 394 -11.15 2.86 -2.67
CA LYS A 394 -10.36 2.52 -1.48
C LYS A 394 -9.62 3.72 -0.89
N MET A 395 -9.52 3.72 0.44
CA MET A 395 -8.71 4.67 1.19
C MET A 395 -7.23 4.62 0.74
N ALA A 396 -6.55 5.77 0.71
CA ALA A 396 -5.10 5.78 0.49
C ALA A 396 -4.39 5.20 1.72
N PRO A 397 -3.35 4.36 1.56
CA PRO A 397 -2.55 3.84 2.67
C PRO A 397 -2.11 4.87 3.71
N VAL A 398 -1.82 6.10 3.28
CA VAL A 398 -1.40 7.20 4.16
C VAL A 398 -2.50 7.67 5.13
N HIS A 399 -3.74 7.28 4.90
CA HIS A 399 -4.89 7.55 5.75
C HIS A 399 -5.31 6.34 6.60
N ASP A 400 -4.64 5.20 6.45
CA ASP A 400 -4.92 4.02 7.26
C ASP A 400 -4.59 4.31 8.72
N VAL A 401 -5.52 4.01 9.62
CA VAL A 401 -5.33 4.27 11.04
C VAL A 401 -4.14 3.53 11.64
N HIS A 402 -3.83 2.32 11.19
CA HIS A 402 -2.72 1.55 11.73
C HIS A 402 -1.39 2.18 11.30
N VAL A 403 -1.33 2.64 10.06
CA VAL A 403 -0.19 3.41 9.53
C VAL A 403 -0.05 4.72 10.31
N ALA A 404 -1.15 5.44 10.53
CA ALA A 404 -1.15 6.69 11.26
C ALA A 404 -0.76 6.51 12.74
N HIS A 405 -1.22 5.44 13.40
CA HIS A 405 -0.86 5.10 14.77
C HIS A 405 0.65 4.79 14.88
N ILE A 406 1.18 3.95 13.98
CA ILE A 406 2.62 3.64 13.93
C ILE A 406 3.43 4.92 13.67
N ALA A 407 2.99 5.74 12.72
CA ALA A 407 3.66 7.00 12.38
C ALA A 407 3.73 7.94 13.58
N ALA A 408 2.62 8.09 14.30
CA ALA A 408 2.51 8.99 15.44
C ALA A 408 3.33 8.48 16.65
N ARG A 409 3.37 7.16 16.89
CA ARG A 409 4.23 6.54 17.91
C ARG A 409 5.73 6.73 17.60
N LEU A 410 6.09 6.71 16.33
CA LEU A 410 7.47 6.89 15.86
C LEU A 410 7.87 8.36 15.65
N GLY A 411 6.93 9.31 15.73
CA GLY A 411 7.20 10.72 15.45
C GLY A 411 7.55 11.03 13.99
N ILE A 412 7.08 10.19 13.05
CA ILE A 412 7.31 10.33 11.60
C ILE A 412 5.98 10.44 10.84
N THR A 413 6.01 10.64 9.52
CA THR A 413 4.78 10.72 8.73
C THR A 413 4.26 9.34 8.29
N PRO A 414 2.95 9.18 8.02
CA PRO A 414 2.41 7.94 7.44
C PRO A 414 3.10 7.50 6.15
N ALA A 415 3.50 8.46 5.31
CA ALA A 415 4.26 8.17 4.09
C ALA A 415 5.63 7.57 4.41
N MET A 416 6.33 8.09 5.44
CA MET A 416 7.61 7.54 5.88
C MET A 416 7.47 6.11 6.40
N VAL A 417 6.42 5.80 7.19
CA VAL A 417 6.13 4.44 7.64
C VAL A 417 5.96 3.48 6.46
N LEU A 418 5.17 3.86 5.46
CA LEU A 418 4.88 3.00 4.30
C LEU A 418 6.10 2.76 3.41
N LEU A 419 6.92 3.80 3.20
CA LEU A 419 8.17 3.66 2.45
C LEU A 419 9.17 2.81 3.23
N ARG A 420 9.31 3.04 4.54
CA ARG A 420 10.17 2.22 5.41
C ARG A 420 9.72 0.76 5.43
N TRP A 421 8.42 0.51 5.51
CA TRP A 421 7.84 -0.83 5.47
C TRP A 421 8.21 -1.57 4.19
N GLY A 422 8.18 -0.91 3.03
CA GLY A 422 8.69 -1.52 1.79
C GLY A 422 10.18 -1.85 1.88
N VAL A 423 11.00 -0.90 2.33
CA VAL A 423 12.45 -1.07 2.47
C VAL A 423 12.82 -2.21 3.43
N ASP A 424 12.15 -2.31 4.58
CA ASP A 424 12.40 -3.37 5.58
C ASP A 424 12.02 -4.76 5.08
N GLN A 425 11.19 -4.88 4.03
CA GLN A 425 10.93 -6.14 3.35
C GLN A 425 11.98 -6.54 2.32
N GLY A 426 12.98 -5.70 2.10
CA GLY A 426 13.91 -5.86 0.98
C GLY A 426 13.28 -5.47 -0.36
N ILE A 427 12.28 -4.58 -0.36
CA ILE A 427 11.63 -4.07 -1.56
C ILE A 427 12.10 -2.63 -1.78
N ALA A 428 12.54 -2.31 -3.00
CA ALA A 428 12.81 -0.92 -3.35
C ALA A 428 11.51 -0.18 -3.63
N VAL A 429 11.42 1.09 -3.25
CA VAL A 429 10.18 1.88 -3.32
C VAL A 429 10.32 3.10 -4.21
N LEU A 430 9.31 3.35 -5.04
CA LEU A 430 9.22 4.56 -5.85
C LEU A 430 8.23 5.53 -5.23
N THR A 431 8.66 6.78 -5.01
CA THR A 431 7.79 7.88 -4.58
C THR A 431 7.73 8.96 -5.66
N ARG A 432 6.76 9.86 -5.56
CA ARG A 432 6.63 11.02 -6.45
C ARG A 432 6.19 12.24 -5.64
N SER A 433 6.96 13.30 -5.72
CA SER A 433 6.66 14.58 -5.08
C SER A 433 7.41 15.71 -5.77
N HIS A 434 6.77 16.87 -5.90
CA HIS A 434 7.42 18.15 -6.22
C HIS A 434 7.71 18.98 -4.97
N ASP A 435 7.16 18.58 -3.82
CA ASP A 435 7.36 19.21 -2.52
C ASP A 435 8.71 18.76 -1.93
N SER A 436 9.58 19.73 -1.65
CA SER A 436 10.95 19.50 -1.14
C SER A 436 10.98 18.87 0.25
N ILE A 437 10.01 19.21 1.12
CA ILE A 437 9.90 18.63 2.46
C ILE A 437 9.58 17.13 2.33
N ARG A 438 8.61 16.78 1.49
CA ARG A 438 8.26 15.36 1.25
C ARG A 438 9.40 14.58 0.59
N LEU A 439 10.17 15.21 -0.30
CA LEU A 439 11.35 14.59 -0.92
C LEU A 439 12.41 14.27 0.15
N HIS A 440 12.72 15.21 1.04
CA HIS A 440 13.65 14.95 2.15
C HIS A 440 13.13 13.87 3.09
N GLN A 441 11.85 13.91 3.47
CA GLN A 441 11.22 12.90 4.32
C GLN A 441 11.31 11.50 3.70
N ALA A 442 11.11 11.39 2.39
CA ALA A 442 11.19 10.11 1.70
C ALA A 442 12.58 9.47 1.79
N LEU A 443 13.66 10.26 1.77
CA LEU A 443 15.02 9.74 1.94
C LEU A 443 15.37 9.48 3.41
N GLN A 444 14.77 10.24 4.34
CA GLN A 444 15.02 10.09 5.77
C GLN A 444 14.48 8.78 6.36
N VAL A 445 13.61 8.06 5.65
CA VAL A 445 13.16 6.73 6.08
C VAL A 445 14.31 5.75 6.25
N GLU A 446 15.47 6.00 5.63
CA GLU A 446 16.68 5.19 5.82
C GLU A 446 17.24 5.25 7.25
N HIS A 447 16.87 6.28 8.02
CA HIS A 447 17.21 6.43 9.44
C HIS A 447 16.28 5.68 10.39
N GLU A 448 15.11 5.26 9.90
CA GLU A 448 14.07 4.68 10.73
C GLU A 448 14.16 3.15 10.68
N GLN A 449 13.58 2.48 11.67
CA GLN A 449 13.43 1.04 11.68
C GLN A 449 12.08 0.68 12.28
N LEU A 450 11.28 -0.08 11.54
CA LEU A 450 10.02 -0.58 12.06
C LEU A 450 10.27 -1.80 12.95
N SER A 451 9.54 -1.89 14.05
CA SER A 451 9.58 -3.09 14.88
C SER A 451 8.96 -4.29 14.13
N LEU A 452 9.28 -5.51 14.54
CA LEU A 452 8.63 -6.70 13.98
C LEU A 452 7.10 -6.65 14.13
N HIS A 453 6.61 -6.12 15.25
CA HIS A 453 5.18 -5.93 15.50
C HIS A 453 4.55 -4.98 14.46
N ASP A 454 5.18 -3.84 14.18
CA ASP A 454 4.71 -2.89 13.17
C ASP A 454 4.71 -3.50 11.77
N MET A 455 5.78 -4.22 11.44
CA MET A 455 5.89 -4.94 10.18
C MET A 455 4.77 -5.97 10.01
N SER A 456 4.41 -6.70 11.07
CA SER A 456 3.30 -7.66 11.06
C SER A 456 1.95 -6.97 10.86
N ILE A 457 1.67 -5.87 11.58
CA ILE A 457 0.43 -5.10 11.40
C ILE A 457 0.29 -4.63 9.95
N LEU A 458 1.31 -3.94 9.43
CA LEU A 458 1.29 -3.35 8.08
C LEU A 458 1.22 -4.41 6.98
N SER A 459 1.85 -5.57 7.20
CA SER A 459 1.79 -6.68 6.24
C SER A 459 0.43 -7.38 6.26
N GLY A 460 -0.22 -7.45 7.43
CA GLY A 460 -1.55 -8.01 7.64
C GLY A 460 -2.70 -7.16 7.10
N LEU A 461 -2.49 -5.86 6.85
CA LEU A 461 -3.53 -4.96 6.32
C LEU A 461 -4.21 -5.48 5.04
N ALA A 462 -3.46 -6.16 4.16
CA ALA A 462 -4.05 -6.77 2.97
C ALA A 462 -5.11 -7.83 3.29
N HIS A 463 -4.98 -8.58 4.40
CA HIS A 463 -5.97 -9.56 4.82
C HIS A 463 -7.26 -8.90 5.30
N PHE A 464 -7.13 -7.81 6.07
CA PHE A 464 -8.29 -7.00 6.47
C PHE A 464 -8.99 -6.34 5.28
N PHE A 465 -8.27 -6.02 4.21
CA PHE A 465 -8.81 -5.36 3.01
C PHE A 465 -9.31 -6.30 1.90
N ALA A 466 -8.97 -7.59 1.93
CA ALA A 466 -9.21 -8.53 0.83
C ALA A 466 -10.05 -9.75 1.22
N SER A 467 -10.56 -9.82 2.46
CA SER A 467 -11.33 -10.97 2.94
C SER A 467 -12.85 -10.72 2.87
N PRO A 468 -13.56 -11.24 1.84
CA PRO A 468 -15.01 -11.40 1.89
C PRO A 468 -15.42 -12.61 2.76
N HIS A 469 -14.47 -13.49 3.11
CA HIS A 469 -14.67 -14.61 4.01
C HIS A 469 -13.46 -14.74 4.91
N ASN A 470 -13.67 -14.53 6.21
CA ASN A 470 -12.70 -14.56 7.31
C ASN A 470 -12.05 -15.95 7.48
N ARG A 471 -11.42 -16.49 6.43
CA ARG A 471 -10.70 -17.76 6.41
C ARG A 471 -9.27 -17.49 5.96
N PRO A 472 -8.25 -18.03 6.66
CA PRO A 472 -6.92 -18.10 6.10
C PRO A 472 -6.96 -18.83 4.75
N PRO A 473 -6.06 -18.52 3.80
CA PRO A 473 -6.00 -19.23 2.52
C PRO A 473 -5.95 -20.74 2.78
N LYS A 474 -6.82 -21.50 2.10
CA LYS A 474 -6.72 -22.96 2.17
C LYS A 474 -5.37 -23.37 1.58
N PRO A 475 -4.66 -24.31 2.22
CA PRO A 475 -3.43 -24.85 1.66
C PRO A 475 -3.79 -25.66 0.42
N ASP A 476 -3.63 -25.06 -0.76
CA ASP A 476 -3.54 -25.81 -2.02
C ASP A 476 -2.15 -26.47 -2.06
N GLY A 477 -1.98 -27.52 -1.25
CA GLY A 477 -0.88 -28.48 -1.37
C GLY A 477 0.55 -28.00 -1.14
N MET A 478 0.77 -26.79 -0.61
CA MET A 478 2.10 -26.35 -0.17
C MET A 478 2.10 -26.23 1.36
N GLU A 479 3.01 -26.99 2.00
CA GLU A 479 3.23 -26.97 3.45
C GLU A 479 3.37 -25.53 3.98
N GLU A 480 2.78 -25.28 5.15
CA GLU A 480 2.84 -24.01 5.88
C GLU A 480 4.29 -23.57 6.07
N GLN A 481 4.76 -22.67 5.22
CA GLN A 481 5.92 -21.85 5.53
C GLN A 481 5.41 -20.55 6.13
N ASP A 482 5.92 -20.23 7.32
CA ASP A 482 5.67 -19.03 8.10
C ASP A 482 5.98 -17.74 7.32
N PHE A 483 5.08 -17.39 6.40
CA PHE A 483 5.30 -16.42 5.34
C PHE A 483 5.44 -14.98 5.86
N PHE A 484 4.85 -14.73 7.04
CA PHE A 484 4.78 -13.41 7.67
C PHE A 484 5.51 -13.35 9.01
N GLY A 485 6.23 -14.41 9.41
CA GLY A 485 6.89 -14.48 10.72
C GLY A 485 5.95 -14.71 11.90
N ILE A 486 4.70 -15.13 11.65
CA ILE A 486 3.67 -15.41 12.67
C ILE A 486 4.07 -16.62 13.52
N GLU A 487 4.65 -17.67 12.93
CA GLU A 487 5.15 -18.81 13.71
C GLU A 487 6.45 -18.48 14.47
N LYS A 488 7.34 -17.67 13.91
CA LYS A 488 8.49 -17.13 14.64
C LYS A 488 8.11 -16.23 15.81
N LEU A 489 6.94 -15.59 15.75
CA LEU A 489 6.35 -14.85 16.87
C LEU A 489 5.75 -15.79 17.96
N ARG A 490 5.32 -17.01 17.58
CA ARG A 490 4.88 -18.05 18.53
C ARG A 490 6.04 -18.60 19.37
N ASP A 491 7.20 -18.80 18.75
CA ASP A 491 8.37 -19.42 19.40
C ASP A 491 9.10 -18.45 20.36
N SER A 492 8.83 -17.14 20.24
CA SER A 492 9.33 -16.10 21.15
C SER A 492 8.28 -15.71 22.20
N SER A 493 8.05 -16.61 23.17
CA SER A 493 7.44 -16.29 24.49
C SER A 493 6.01 -15.72 24.50
N LEU A 494 5.14 -16.06 23.54
CA LEU A 494 3.70 -15.77 23.60
C LEU A 494 2.88 -17.07 23.65
N ASN A 495 3.00 -17.79 24.77
CA ASN A 495 2.11 -18.87 25.16
C ASN A 495 0.97 -18.38 26.08
N PHE A 496 0.45 -17.19 25.79
CA PHE A 496 -0.78 -16.69 26.42
C PHE A 496 -1.78 -16.44 25.30
N LEU A 497 -2.95 -17.06 25.37
CA LEU A 497 -4.14 -16.87 24.50
C LEU A 497 -4.36 -17.85 23.34
N ALA A 498 -3.70 -19.02 23.31
CA ALA A 498 -4.22 -20.16 22.55
C ALA A 498 -5.15 -21.00 23.45
N ASP A 499 -6.34 -20.47 23.73
CA ASP A 499 -7.58 -21.20 24.06
C ASP A 499 -8.55 -20.25 24.76
N LYS A 500 -9.33 -19.54 23.94
CA LYS A 500 -10.78 -19.38 24.09
C LYS A 500 -11.31 -18.44 23.02
N GLU A 501 -12.30 -18.98 22.31
CA GLU A 501 -13.22 -18.29 21.41
C GLU A 501 -12.65 -17.86 20.06
N LEU A 502 -12.89 -18.73 19.08
CA LEU A 502 -12.99 -18.39 17.67
C LEU A 502 -14.45 -18.56 17.24
#